data_AF-B7PFX3-F1
#
_entry.id   AF-B7PFX3-F1
#
_cell.length_a   1.000
_cell.length_b   1.000
_cell.length_c   1.000
_cell.angle_alpha   90.00
_cell.angle_beta   90.00
_cell.angle_gamma   90.00
#
_symmetry.space_group_name_H-M   'P 1'
#
loop_
_entity.id
_entity.type
_entity.pdbx_description
1 polymer ?
#
loop_
_entity_poly.entity_id
_entity_poly.type
_entity_poly.pdbx_seq_one_letter_code
_entity_poly.pdbx_strand_id
1 'polypeptide(L)'
;MQPAIEWPSRGNVTFSDYSVAFRDDADPVLRHVNFQAQGGSVLLWRTGAGKSTLALSIFRMIEPKTGTIVVDNVDISKIGLHDLRLEMTIIPQVDG
;
A
#
# COMPACT_ATOMS: atom_id res chain seq x y z
N MET A 1 12.48 6.83 9.39
CA MET A 1 12.23 6.45 10.79
C MET A 1 12.25 4.94 10.89
N GLN A 2 12.57 4.39 12.06
CA GLN A 2 12.44 2.96 12.33
C GLN A 2 11.18 2.76 13.19
N PRO A 3 10.25 1.87 12.80
CA PRO A 3 9.05 1.60 13.59
C PRO A 3 9.41 0.81 14.85
N ALA A 4 8.44 0.61 15.75
CA ALA A 4 8.63 -0.26 16.91
C ALA A 4 8.96 -1.69 16.46
N ILE A 5 9.70 -2.45 17.27
CA ILE A 5 10.16 -3.82 16.93
C ILE A 5 9.00 -4.75 16.57
N GLU A 6 7.83 -4.55 17.18
CA GLU A 6 6.64 -5.39 16.96
C GLU A 6 5.74 -4.88 15.82
N TRP A 7 6.15 -3.83 15.10
CA TRP A 7 5.36 -3.29 14.00
C TRP A 7 5.62 -4.07 12.71
N PRO A 8 4.57 -4.40 11.94
CA PRO A 8 3.14 -4.22 12.23
C PRO A 8 2.59 -5.36 13.11
N SER A 9 1.85 -5.01 14.18
CA SER A 9 1.35 -6.00 15.15
C SER A 9 -0.08 -6.47 14.90
N ARG A 10 -0.90 -5.66 14.22
CA ARG A 10 -2.29 -5.99 13.86
C ARG A 10 -2.48 -6.10 12.36
N GLY A 11 -1.72 -5.34 11.57
CA GLY A 11 -1.87 -5.31 10.11
C GLY A 11 -3.08 -4.50 9.65
N ASN A 12 -3.54 -3.51 10.43
CA ASN A 12 -4.58 -2.59 9.98
C ASN A 12 -4.00 -1.65 8.92
N VAL A 13 -4.68 -1.50 7.78
CA VAL A 13 -4.24 -0.65 6.66
C VAL A 13 -5.29 0.41 6.39
N THR A 14 -4.87 1.67 6.27
CA THR A 14 -5.76 2.80 5.94
C THR A 14 -5.20 3.56 4.75
N PHE A 15 -6.04 3.75 3.73
CA PHE A 15 -5.79 4.65 2.61
C PHE A 15 -6.61 5.92 2.84
N SER A 16 -5.96 7.08 2.77
CA SER A 16 -6.60 8.40 2.92
C SER A 16 -6.27 9.28 1.72
N ASP A 17 -7.30 9.62 0.94
CA ASP A 17 -7.22 10.42 -0.28
C ASP A 17 -6.09 10.01 -1.26
N TYR A 18 -5.88 8.70 -1.36
CA TYR A 18 -4.69 8.17 -2.02
C TYR A 18 -4.89 8.09 -3.54
N SER A 19 -3.96 8.70 -4.29
CA SER A 19 -3.91 8.61 -5.75
C SER A 19 -2.50 8.26 -6.21
N VAL A 20 -2.39 7.44 -7.25
CA VAL A 20 -1.08 7.02 -7.78
C VAL A 20 -1.13 6.78 -9.28
N ALA A 21 -0.02 7.07 -9.96
CA ALA A 21 0.22 6.81 -11.36
C ALA A 21 1.58 6.09 -11.52
N PHE A 22 1.75 5.31 -12.60
CA PHE A 22 3.04 4.67 -12.89
C PHE A 22 4.12 5.65 -13.34
N ARG A 23 3.71 6.83 -13.82
CA ARG A 23 4.59 7.88 -14.31
C ARG A 23 4.03 9.23 -13.89
N ASP A 24 4.91 10.22 -13.82
CA ASP A 24 4.50 11.53 -13.34
C ASP A 24 3.56 12.28 -14.26
N ASP A 25 3.69 12.04 -15.56
CA ASP A 25 2.93 12.64 -16.66
C ASP A 25 1.65 11.86 -17.01
N ALA A 26 1.40 10.74 -16.33
CA ALA A 26 0.28 9.86 -16.63
C ALA A 26 -0.94 10.13 -15.75
N ASP A 27 -2.10 9.78 -16.31
CA ASP A 27 -3.36 9.71 -15.60
C ASP A 27 -3.28 8.75 -14.39
N PRO A 28 -3.82 9.12 -13.21
CA PRO A 28 -3.81 8.22 -12.06
C PRO A 28 -4.59 6.93 -12.32
N VAL A 29 -3.97 5.81 -11.92
CA VAL A 29 -4.55 4.47 -11.97
C VAL A 29 -5.49 4.25 -10.79
N LEU A 30 -5.07 4.73 -9.60
CA LEU A 30 -5.95 4.86 -8.44
C LEU A 30 -6.25 6.34 -8.23
N ARG A 31 -7.52 6.67 -7.95
CA ARG A 31 -8.02 8.04 -7.79
C ARG A 31 -8.80 8.15 -6.49
N HIS A 32 -8.36 9.04 -5.59
CA HIS A 32 -9.04 9.37 -4.33
C HIS A 32 -9.48 8.14 -3.52
N VAL A 33 -8.60 7.16 -3.39
CA VAL A 33 -8.89 5.92 -2.69
C VAL A 33 -8.95 6.18 -1.18
N ASN A 34 -10.09 5.84 -0.58
CA ASN A 34 -10.38 6.00 0.83
C ASN A 34 -10.98 4.69 1.36
N PHE A 35 -10.23 3.97 2.18
CA PHE A 35 -10.75 2.80 2.89
C PHE A 35 -9.87 2.42 4.09
N GLN A 36 -10.44 1.62 4.97
CA GLN A 36 -9.73 0.96 6.06
C GLN A 36 -9.96 -0.55 5.97
N ALA A 37 -8.88 -1.32 6.08
CA ALA A 37 -8.89 -2.77 6.18
C ALA A 37 -8.35 -3.17 7.56
N GLN A 38 -9.07 -4.05 8.23
CA GLN A 38 -8.61 -4.61 9.50
C GLN A 38 -7.64 -5.77 9.25
N GLY A 39 -6.72 -5.95 10.20
CA GLY A 39 -5.88 -7.14 10.27
C GLY A 39 -6.65 -8.44 10.06
N GLY A 40 -6.08 -9.37 9.30
CA GLY A 40 -6.71 -10.66 8.98
C GLY A 40 -7.84 -10.60 7.95
N SER A 41 -8.15 -9.42 7.39
CA SER A 41 -9.14 -9.29 6.33
C SER A 41 -8.55 -9.62 4.95
N VAL A 42 -9.35 -10.27 4.11
CA VAL A 42 -9.05 -10.43 2.68
C VAL A 42 -9.82 -9.39 1.90
N LEU A 43 -9.10 -8.56 1.15
CA LEU A 43 -9.70 -7.60 0.23
C LEU A 43 -9.99 -8.27 -1.11
N LEU A 44 -11.23 -8.12 -1.60
CA LEU A 44 -11.69 -8.68 -2.86
C LEU A 44 -11.91 -7.55 -3.87
N TRP A 45 -11.43 -7.75 -5.09
CA TRP A 45 -11.57 -6.80 -6.18
C TRP A 45 -11.99 -7.51 -7.46
N ARG A 46 -12.69 -6.79 -8.33
CA ARG A 46 -12.91 -7.24 -9.70
C ARG A 46 -11.59 -7.20 -10.48
N THR A 47 -11.43 -8.09 -11.45
CA THR A 47 -10.32 -8.03 -12.41
C THR A 47 -10.26 -6.65 -13.05
N GLY A 48 -9.06 -6.08 -13.18
CA GLY A 48 -8.85 -4.74 -13.73
C GLY A 48 -9.09 -3.57 -12.76
N ALA A 49 -9.57 -3.81 -11.53
CA ALA A 49 -9.86 -2.73 -10.57
C ALA A 49 -8.61 -2.15 -9.85
N GLY A 50 -7.40 -2.45 -10.32
CA GLY A 50 -6.17 -1.90 -9.73
C GLY A 50 -5.62 -2.64 -8.50
N LYS A 51 -5.98 -3.92 -8.28
CA LYS A 51 -5.45 -4.76 -7.18
C LYS A 51 -3.92 -4.78 -7.14
N SER A 52 -3.28 -5.00 -8.28
CA SER A 52 -1.81 -5.00 -8.37
C SER A 52 -1.24 -3.63 -8.04
N THR A 53 -1.90 -2.54 -8.47
CA THR A 53 -1.51 -1.17 -8.13
C THR A 53 -1.60 -0.89 -6.63
N LEU A 54 -2.63 -1.41 -5.93
CA LEU A 54 -2.72 -1.33 -4.47
C LEU A 54 -1.57 -2.06 -3.78
N ALA A 55 -1.22 -3.27 -4.25
CA ALA A 55 -0.08 -4.01 -3.72
C ALA A 55 1.23 -3.24 -3.93
N LEU A 56 1.49 -2.74 -5.14
CA LEU A 56 2.66 -1.91 -5.43
C LEU A 56 2.74 -0.64 -4.57
N SER A 57 1.59 -0.04 -4.26
CA SER A 57 1.48 1.15 -3.40
C SER A 57 1.86 0.84 -1.95
N ILE A 58 1.36 -0.25 -1.37
CA ILE A 58 1.68 -0.67 0.01
C ILE A 58 3.18 -0.98 0.14
N PHE A 59 3.77 -1.62 -0.86
CA PHE A 59 5.22 -1.91 -0.91
C PHE A 59 6.09 -0.70 -1.24
N ARG A 60 5.48 0.47 -1.47
CA ARG A 60 6.13 1.69 -1.94
C ARG A 60 7.07 1.41 -3.11
N MET A 61 6.55 0.70 -4.11
CA MET A 61 7.23 0.49 -5.40
C MET A 61 6.89 1.58 -6.42
N ILE A 62 5.81 2.32 -6.17
CA ILE A 62 5.34 3.47 -6.94
C ILE A 62 5.05 4.61 -5.96
N GLU A 63 5.42 5.83 -6.35
CA GLU A 63 5.27 7.01 -5.49
C GLU A 63 3.86 7.62 -5.63
N PRO A 64 3.20 8.01 -4.53
CA PRO A 64 1.88 8.60 -4.57
C PRO A 64 1.91 9.99 -5.21
N LYS A 65 0.80 10.32 -5.88
CA LYS A 65 0.50 11.71 -6.30
C LYS A 65 -0.08 12.52 -5.14
N THR A 66 -0.96 11.89 -4.36
CA THR A 66 -1.65 12.49 -3.21
C THR A 66 -1.92 11.44 -2.15
N GLY A 67 -2.22 11.91 -0.94
CA GLY A 67 -2.72 11.09 0.14
C GLY A 67 -1.65 10.27 0.84
N THR A 68 -2.11 9.39 1.73
CA THR A 68 -1.23 8.61 2.62
C THR A 68 -1.73 7.18 2.78
N ILE A 69 -0.78 6.27 3.01
CA ILE A 69 -1.05 4.91 3.47
C ILE A 69 -0.53 4.80 4.91
N VAL A 70 -1.40 4.35 5.80
CA VAL A 70 -1.08 4.14 7.22
C VAL A 70 -1.25 2.68 7.55
N VAL A 71 -0.22 2.07 8.14
CA VAL A 71 -0.27 0.69 8.66
C VAL A 71 -0.06 0.73 10.17
N ASP A 72 -1.02 0.21 10.93
CA ASP A 72 -1.03 0.23 12.40
C ASP A 72 -0.71 1.60 13.02
N ASN A 73 -1.36 2.64 12.51
CA ASN A 73 -1.21 4.06 12.91
C ASN A 73 0.15 4.69 12.53
N VAL A 74 0.97 3.99 11.72
CA VAL A 74 2.22 4.52 11.20
C VAL A 74 2.08 4.83 9.71
N ASP A 75 2.35 6.07 9.34
CA ASP A 75 2.48 6.48 7.95
C ASP A 75 3.74 5.84 7.33
N ILE A 76 3.52 4.94 6.36
CA ILE A 76 4.59 4.13 5.78
C ILE A 76 5.56 4.94 4.92
N SER A 77 5.19 6.17 4.51
CA SER A 77 6.10 7.08 3.79
C SER A 77 7.30 7.48 4.64
N LYS A 78 7.15 7.45 5.97
CA LYS A 78 8.17 7.85 6.95
C LYS A 78 9.16 6.72 7.28
N ILE A 79 8.84 5.48 6.92
CA ILE A 79 9.69 4.29 7.18
C ILE A 79 10.72 4.13 6.05
N GLY A 80 11.92 3.63 6.36
CA GLY A 80 12.89 3.26 5.32
C GLY A 80 12.37 2.11 4.46
N LEU A 81 12.64 2.11 3.15
CA LEU A 81 12.13 1.07 2.24
C LEU A 81 12.59 -0.34 2.62
N HIS A 82 13.81 -0.47 3.15
CA HIS A 82 14.33 -1.76 3.62
C HIS A 82 13.50 -2.28 4.80
N ASP A 83 13.40 -1.50 5.88
CA ASP A 83 12.63 -1.85 7.08
C ASP A 83 11.16 -2.15 6.76
N LEU A 84 10.54 -1.32 5.91
CA LEU A 84 9.16 -1.52 5.50
C LEU A 84 8.95 -2.86 4.78
N ARG A 85 9.84 -3.20 3.84
CA ARG A 85 9.70 -4.40 3.01
C ARG A 85 10.13 -5.69 3.72
N LEU A 86 10.93 -5.59 4.78
CA LEU A 86 11.24 -6.73 5.66
C LEU A 86 9.99 -7.24 6.39
N GLU A 87 9.07 -6.34 6.72
CA GLU A 87 7.85 -6.65 7.46
C GLU A 87 6.66 -7.07 6.57
N MET A 88 6.87 -7.21 5.24
CA MET A 88 5.79 -7.48 4.30
C MET A 88 6.19 -8.54 3.25
N THR A 89 5.25 -9.44 2.95
CA THR A 89 5.45 -10.47 1.92
C THR A 89 4.51 -10.23 0.75
N ILE A 90 5.07 -10.18 -0.47
CA ILE A 90 4.30 -10.20 -1.72
C ILE A 90 4.44 -11.57 -2.37
N ILE A 91 3.32 -12.20 -2.70
CA ILE A 91 3.31 -13.44 -3.47
C ILE A 91 3.08 -13.04 -4.93
N PRO A 92 4.07 -13.22 -5.82
CA PRO A 92 3.93 -12.86 -7.22
C PRO A 92 2.84 -13.69 -7.89
N GLN A 93 2.12 -13.07 -8.83
CA GLN A 93 1.28 -13.84 -9.75
C GLN A 93 2.19 -14.54 -10.76
N VAL A 94 2.04 -15.84 -10.91
CA VAL A 94 2.64 -16.60 -12.01
C VAL A 94 1.68 -16.48 -13.20
N ASP A 95 2.15 -15.82 -14.26
CA ASP A 95 1.46 -15.88 -15.55
C ASP A 95 1.60 -17.31 -16.10
N GLY A 96 0.47 -17.92 -16.44
CA GLY A 96 0.38 -19.24 -17.07
C GLY A 96 0.17 -19.15 -18.56
#